data_AF-A0A3N5VTR8-F1
#
_entry.id   AF-A0A3N5VTR8-F1
#
_cell.length_a   1.000
_cell.length_b   1.000
_cell.length_c   1.000
_cell.angle_alpha   90.00
_cell.angle_beta   90.00
_cell.angle_gamma   90.00
#
_symmetry.space_group_name_H-M   'P 1'
#
loop_
_entity.id
_entity.type
_entity.pdbx_description
1 polymer ?
#
loop_
_entity_poly.entity_id
_entity_poly.type
_entity_poly.pdbx_seq_one_letter_code
_entity_poly.pdbx_strand_id
1 'polypeptide(L)'
;MTINYSLIDKESESSKIKEVIHDLKNKRYAFGIIPEKIIYMNNGIKYYYVEAECNHSKVIINAYGRQAEELFKEVHTCIFEK
;
A
#
# COMPACT_ATOMS: atom_id res chain seq x y z
N MET A 1 14.97 -6.24 -9.88
CA MET A 1 15.19 -4.85 -9.46
C MET A 1 14.07 -4.50 -8.49
N THR A 2 14.38 -3.94 -7.32
CA THR A 2 13.38 -3.66 -6.29
C THR A 2 13.10 -2.17 -6.26
N ILE A 3 11.83 -1.77 -6.40
CA ILE A 3 11.40 -0.37 -6.33
C ILE A 3 10.66 -0.17 -5.01
N ASN A 4 11.17 0.72 -4.16
CA ASN A 4 10.55 1.07 -2.88
C ASN A 4 9.76 2.36 -3.03
N TYR A 5 8.46 2.33 -2.77
CA TYR A 5 7.62 3.52 -2.67
C TYR A 5 7.33 3.81 -1.20
N SER A 6 8.06 4.78 -0.63
CA SER A 6 7.73 5.33 0.68
C SER A 6 6.82 6.54 0.53
N LEU A 7 5.53 6.34 0.81
CA LEU A 7 4.56 7.41 0.89
C LEU A 7 4.60 7.97 2.32
N ILE A 8 5.21 9.16 2.47
CA ILE A 8 5.27 9.90 3.72
C ILE A 8 4.29 11.06 3.62
N ASP A 9 3.44 11.18 4.64
CA ASP A 9 2.34 12.14 4.69
C ASP A 9 2.85 13.59 4.62
N LYS A 10 2.36 14.32 3.61
CA LYS A 10 2.36 15.79 3.55
C LYS A 10 0.92 16.28 3.41
N GLU A 11 0.03 15.91 4.33
CA GLU A 11 -1.34 16.45 4.57
C GLU A 11 -2.31 16.62 3.36
N SER A 12 -1.92 16.29 2.13
CA SER A 12 -2.58 16.70 0.88
C SER A 12 -2.76 15.55 -0.12
N GLU A 13 -2.30 14.33 0.20
CA GLU A 13 -2.17 13.24 -0.79
C GLU A 13 -3.04 12.00 -0.48
N SER A 14 -4.27 12.21 -0.03
CA SER A 14 -5.27 11.14 0.12
C SER A 14 -5.70 10.54 -1.24
N SER A 15 -5.45 11.24 -2.36
CA SER A 15 -5.74 10.74 -3.73
C SER A 15 -4.73 9.72 -4.25
N LYS A 16 -3.47 9.75 -3.81
CA LYS A 16 -2.40 8.98 -4.49
C LYS A 16 -2.40 7.49 -4.17
N ILE A 17 -2.88 7.06 -2.99
CA ILE A 17 -2.85 5.64 -2.62
C ILE A 17 -3.74 4.81 -3.51
N LYS A 18 -4.96 5.30 -3.77
CA LYS A 18 -5.91 4.61 -4.66
C LYS A 18 -5.34 4.48 -6.06
N GLU A 19 -4.85 5.59 -6.61
CA GLU A 19 -4.23 5.62 -7.94
C GLU A 19 -3.09 4.60 -8.03
N VAL A 20 -2.17 4.58 -7.05
CA VAL A 20 -1.05 3.62 -7.02
C VAL A 20 -1.53 2.17 -6.99
N ILE A 21 -2.51 1.83 -6.15
CA ILE A 21 -3.02 0.45 -6.04
C ILE A 21 -3.69 0.01 -7.34
N HIS A 22 -4.53 0.86 -7.93
CA HIS A 22 -5.17 0.59 -9.22
C HIS A 22 -4.15 0.48 -10.36
N ASP A 23 -3.12 1.33 -10.36
CA ASP A 23 -2.04 1.28 -11.36
C ASP A 23 -1.27 -0.03 -11.30
N LEU A 24 -0.96 -0.51 -10.10
CA LEU A 24 -0.29 -1.80 -9.90
C LEU A 24 -1.18 -2.96 -10.37
N LYS A 25 -2.48 -2.93 -10.04
CA LYS A 25 -3.47 -3.90 -10.53
C LYS A 25 -3.53 -3.91 -12.06
N ASN A 26 -3.61 -2.73 -12.68
CA ASN A 26 -3.63 -2.57 -14.14
C ASN A 26 -2.34 -3.08 -14.81
N LYS A 27 -1.19 -2.87 -14.16
CA LYS A 27 0.13 -3.38 -14.59
C LYS A 27 0.34 -4.87 -14.25
N ARG A 28 -0.71 -5.56 -13.79
CA ARG A 28 -0.71 -7.00 -13.45
C ARG A 28 0.28 -7.36 -12.33
N TYR A 29 0.52 -6.45 -11.39
CA TYR A 29 1.20 -6.80 -10.16
C TYR A 29 0.28 -7.64 -9.28
N ALA A 30 0.80 -8.76 -8.78
CA ALA A 30 0.14 -9.58 -7.79
C ALA A 30 0.56 -9.12 -6.39
N PHE A 31 -0.40 -8.78 -5.53
CA PHE A 31 -0.14 -8.46 -4.13
C PHE A 31 0.16 -9.75 -3.36
N GLY A 32 1.41 -9.92 -2.93
CA GLY A 32 1.90 -11.14 -2.29
C GLY A 32 1.90 -11.05 -0.77
N ILE A 33 2.18 -9.87 -0.20
CA ILE A 33 2.12 -9.63 1.25
C ILE A 33 1.08 -8.55 1.51
N ILE A 34 0.00 -8.94 2.19
CA ILE A 34 -1.07 -8.06 2.65
C ILE A 34 -1.31 -8.36 4.14
N PRO A 35 -0.78 -7.53 5.06
CA PRO A 35 -1.01 -7.74 6.48
C PRO A 35 -2.50 -7.63 6.84
N GLU A 36 -3.00 -8.48 7.73
CA GLU A 36 -4.43 -8.44 8.10
C GLU A 36 -4.80 -7.27 9.03
N LYS A 37 -3.80 -6.55 9.55
CA LYS A 37 -3.97 -5.50 10.57
C LYS A 37 -2.99 -4.35 10.35
N ILE A 38 -3.41 -3.16 10.76
CA ILE A 38 -2.56 -1.97 10.85
C ILE A 38 -1.62 -2.11 12.05
N ILE A 39 -0.34 -1.79 11.84
CA ILE A 39 0.70 -1.81 12.87
C ILE A 39 0.70 -0.45 13.59
N TYR A 40 0.83 -0.46 14.92
CA TYR A 40 0.99 0.77 15.71
C TYR A 40 2.45 0.88 16.17
N MET A 41 3.13 1.93 15.73
CA MET A 41 4.50 2.21 16.13
C MET A 41 4.55 2.70 17.58
N ASN A 42 5.73 2.63 18.21
CA ASN A 42 5.92 3.01 19.62
C ASN A 42 5.55 4.48 19.92
N ASN A 43 5.55 5.35 18.92
CA ASN A 43 5.14 6.75 19.02
C ASN A 43 3.63 6.96 18.76
N GLY A 44 2.84 5.88 18.67
CA GLY A 44 1.40 5.91 18.40
C GLY A 44 1.03 6.10 16.93
N ILE A 45 1.99 6.26 16.02
CA ILE A 45 1.71 6.44 14.59
C ILE A 45 1.30 5.09 13.98
N LYS A 46 0.19 5.11 13.23
CA LYS A 46 -0.27 3.97 12.42
C LYS A 46 0.70 3.74 11.26
N TYR A 47 0.99 2.48 10.99
CA TYR A 47 1.87 2.05 9.91
C TYR A 47 1.24 0.86 9.19
N TYR A 48 1.35 0.86 7.88
CA TYR A 48 0.90 -0.25 7.07
C TYR A 48 1.77 -0.38 5.82
N TYR A 49 1.99 -1.61 5.36
CA TYR A 49 2.75 -1.86 4.14
C TYR A 49 2.15 -3.02 3.37
N VAL A 50 2.37 -3.02 2.06
CA VAL A 50 2.02 -4.12 1.17
C VAL A 50 3.17 -4.38 0.20
N GLU A 51 3.27 -5.61 -0.28
CA GLU A 51 4.21 -5.98 -1.32
C GLU A 51 3.48 -6.52 -2.54
N ALA A 52 3.90 -6.10 -3.72
CA ALA A 52 3.39 -6.57 -4.99
C ALA A 52 4.52 -6.94 -5.95
N GLU A 53 4.30 -7.93 -6.80
CA GLU A 53 5.31 -8.44 -7.74
C GLU A 53 4.74 -8.63 -9.16
N CYS A 54 5.54 -8.32 -10.18
CA CYS A 54 5.27 -8.60 -11.59
C CYS A 54 6.57 -8.88 -12.35
N ASN A 55 6.71 -10.04 -13.00
CA ASN A 55 7.84 -10.39 -13.89
C ASN A 55 9.24 -10.03 -13.30
N HIS A 56 9.53 -10.43 -12.05
CA HIS A 56 10.77 -10.14 -11.31
C HIS A 56 10.96 -8.67 -10.85
N SER A 57 9.94 -7.82 -11.01
CA SER A 57 9.84 -6.50 -10.41
C SER A 57 9.06 -6.59 -9.10
N LYS A 58 9.68 -6.17 -7.99
CA LYS A 58 9.05 -6.11 -6.68
C LYS A 58 8.81 -4.67 -6.28
N VAL A 59 7.60 -4.38 -5.82
CA VAL A 59 7.14 -3.09 -5.32
C VAL A 59 6.74 -3.24 -3.87
N ILE A 60 7.29 -2.38 -3.01
CA ILE A 60 6.85 -2.25 -1.61
C ILE A 60 6.22 -0.88 -1.45
N ILE A 61 4.98 -0.85 -0.96
CA ILE A 61 4.28 0.39 -0.62
C ILE A 61 4.17 0.44 0.88
N ASN A 62 4.72 1.49 1.48
CA ASN A 62 4.59 1.74 2.91
C ASN A 62 3.94 3.09 3.16
N ALA A 63 3.03 3.13 4.13
CA ALA A 63 2.22 4.29 4.47
C ALA A 63 2.13 4.47 5.99
N TYR A 64 1.93 5.71 6.43
CA TYR A 64 1.89 6.11 7.83
C TYR A 64 0.63 6.93 8.14
N GLY A 65 0.24 7.01 9.42
CA GLY A 65 -0.87 7.83 9.87
C GLY A 65 -2.18 7.49 9.16
N ARG A 66 -2.85 8.50 8.59
CA ARG A 66 -4.11 8.34 7.85
C ARG A 66 -3.92 7.53 6.58
N GLN A 67 -2.81 7.72 5.88
CA GLN A 67 -2.47 6.99 4.66
C GLN A 67 -2.33 5.48 4.91
N ALA A 68 -1.88 5.07 6.09
CA ALA A 68 -1.86 3.65 6.47
C ALA A 68 -3.27 3.01 6.47
N GLU A 69 -4.28 3.75 6.94
CA GLU A 69 -5.67 3.30 6.93
C GLU A 69 -6.25 3.26 5.53
N GLU A 70 -5.91 4.25 4.69
CA GLU A 70 -6.35 4.31 3.30
C GLU A 70 -5.77 3.15 2.50
N LEU A 71 -4.48 2.85 2.67
CA LEU A 71 -3.82 1.71 2.03
C LEU A 71 -4.44 0.38 2.49
N PHE A 72 -4.70 0.22 3.79
CA PHE A 72 -5.39 -0.94 4.33
C PHE A 72 -6.76 -1.14 3.68
N LYS A 73 -7.61 -0.11 3.69
CA LYS A 73 -8.95 -0.20 3.12
C LYS A 73 -8.92 -0.52 1.63
N GLU A 74 -8.05 0.16 0.87
CA GLU A 74 -8.04 0.04 -0.57
C GLU A 74 -7.56 -1.35 -1.01
N VAL A 75 -6.44 -1.84 -0.45
CA VAL A 75 -5.91 -3.16 -0.84
C VAL A 75 -6.88 -4.28 -0.47
N HIS A 76 -7.51 -4.21 0.71
CA HIS A 76 -8.52 -5.18 1.16
C HIS A 76 -9.88 -5.01 0.47
N THR A 77 -10.12 -3.93 -0.26
CA THR A 77 -11.29 -3.82 -1.14
C THR A 77 -10.96 -4.38 -2.53
N CYS A 78 -9.83 -3.96 -3.09
CA CYS A 78 -9.43 -4.26 -4.47
C CYS A 78 -9.11 -5.75 -4.71
N ILE A 79 -8.71 -6.49 -3.67
CA ILE A 79 -8.47 -7.95 -3.71
C ILE A 79 -9.77 -8.75 -3.64
N PHE A 80 -10.81 -8.22 -3.01
CA PHE A 80 -12.07 -8.93 -2.76
C PHE A 80 -13.15 -8.64 -3.81
N GLU A 81 -12.94 -7.69 -4.71
CA GLU A 81 -13.72 -7.59 -5.96
C GLU A 81 -13.39 -8.78 -6.87
N LYS A 82 -14.18 -9.86 -6.72
CA LYS A 82 -14.23 -11.05 -7.58
C LYS A 82 -15.15 -10.85 -8.77
#